data_AF-A0A016WIG5-F1
#
_entry.id   AF-A0A016WIG5-F1
#
_cell.length_a   1.000
_cell.length_b   1.000
_cell.length_c   1.000
_cell.angle_alpha   90.00
_cell.angle_beta   90.00
_cell.angle_gamma   90.00
#
_symmetry.space_group_name_H-M   'P 1'
#
loop_
_entity.id
_entity.type
_entity.pdbx_description
1 polymer ?
#
loop_
_entity_poly.entity_id
_entity_poly.type
_entity_poly.pdbx_seq_one_letter_code
_entity_poly.pdbx_strand_id
1 'polypeptide(L)' 'MSLTIDPPACTVPADGGKSTHTLANPGEAKMIFKVKCTNNTEYRMNPVYGFIDPAGNATLEVTRLWVSMAVTFPWP' A
#
# COMPACT_ATOMS: atom_id res chain seq x y z
N MET A 1 -15.98 -6.59 -16.07
CA MET A 1 -14.59 -6.14 -15.88
C MET A 1 -14.28 -6.07 -14.40
N SER A 2 -13.16 -6.67 -13.98
CA SER A 2 -12.65 -6.60 -12.60
C SER A 2 -11.51 -5.58 -12.51
N LEU A 3 -11.34 -4.97 -11.35
CA LEU A 3 -10.19 -4.13 -11.02
C LEU A 3 -8.88 -4.93 -11.19
N THR A 4 -7.86 -4.34 -11.81
CA THR A 4 -6.54 -4.95 -11.94
C THR A 4 -5.52 -4.24 -11.04
N ILE A 5 -4.57 -4.99 -10.50
CA ILE A 5 -3.45 -4.49 -9.69
C ILE A 5 -2.14 -4.92 -10.34
N ASP A 6 -1.25 -3.97 -10.57
CA ASP A 6 0.10 -4.20 -11.08
C ASP A 6 1.16 -3.47 -10.24
N PRO A 7 2.17 -4.18 -9.69
CA PRO A 7 2.33 -5.63 -9.67
C PRO A 7 1.33 -6.31 -8.71
N PRO A 8 0.85 -7.55 -8.98
CA PRO A 8 -0.10 -8.26 -8.11
C PRO A 8 0.54 -8.75 -6.80
N ALA A 9 1.87 -8.89 -6.78
CA ALA A 9 2.63 -9.29 -5.62
C ALA A 9 3.75 -8.27 -5.34
N CYS A 10 3.96 -8.01 -4.05
CA CYS A 10 4.98 -7.11 -3.55
C CYS A 10 6.04 -7.91 -2.80
N THR A 11 7.29 -7.85 -3.22
CA THR A 11 8.42 -8.34 -2.43
C THR A 11 9.20 -7.16 -1.91
N VAL A 12 9.00 -6.81 -0.64
CA VAL A 12 9.76 -5.77 0.05
C VAL A 12 10.81 -6.40 0.96
N PRO A 13 12.07 -5.91 0.94
CA PRO A 13 13.14 -6.41 1.78
C PRO A 13 12.83 -6.20 3.28
N ALA A 14 13.41 -7.07 4.12
CA ALA A 14 13.20 -7.05 5.57
C ALA A 14 13.80 -5.81 6.25
N ASP A 15 14.85 -5.23 5.67
CA ASP A 15 15.50 -3.97 6.08
C ASP A 15 14.65 -2.70 5.86
N GLY A 16 13.38 -2.87 5.48
CA GLY A 16 12.47 -1.79 5.15
C GLY A 16 12.54 -1.43 3.67
N GLY A 17 11.42 -0.93 3.16
CA GLY A 17 11.29 -0.62 1.73
C GLY A 17 9.92 -0.07 1.38
N LYS A 18 9.82 0.53 0.20
CA LYS A 18 8.56 1.01 -0.36
C LYS A 18 8.26 0.26 -1.65
N SER A 19 7.01 -0.06 -1.86
CA SER A 19 6.54 -0.63 -3.11
C SER A 19 5.26 0.05 -3.52
N THR A 20 5.17 0.31 -4.82
CA THR A 20 4.09 1.08 -5.41
C THR A 20 3.29 0.16 -6.32
N HIS A 21 1.99 0.09 -6.08
CA HIS A 21 1.04 -0.72 -6.84
C HIS A 21 0.06 0.18 -7.56
N THR A 22 -0.17 -0.08 -8.83
CA THR A 22 -1.14 0.64 -9.64
C THR A 22 -2.41 -0.18 -9.73
N LEU A 23 -3.51 0.38 -9.22
CA LEU A 23 -4.86 -0.13 -9.39
C LEU A 23 -5.46 0.49 -10.66
N ALA A 24 -5.74 -0.30 -11.67
CA ALA A 24 -6.42 0.16 -12.88
C ALA A 24 -7.89 -0.30 -12.86
N ASN A 25 -8.79 0.65 -13.09
CA ASN A 25 -10.22 0.38 -13.25
C ASN A 25 -10.60 0.48 -14.73
N PRO A 26 -10.65 -0.64 -15.48
CA PRO A 26 -11.11 -0.65 -16.87
C PRO A 26 -12.64 -0.53 -16.99
N GLY A 27 -13.37 -0.35 -15.87
CA GLY A 27 -14.82 -0.18 -15.88
C GLY A 27 -15.25 1.25 -16.23
N GLU A 28 -16.49 1.37 -16.66
CA GLU A 28 -17.15 2.65 -16.99
C GLU A 28 -17.83 3.30 -15.77
N ALA A 29 -17.79 2.63 -14.62
CA ALA A 29 -18.32 3.14 -13.35
C ALA A 29 -17.18 3.48 -12.37
N LYS A 30 -17.41 4.51 -11.53
CA LYS A 30 -16.51 4.87 -10.42
C LYS A 30 -16.50 3.73 -9.40
N MET A 31 -15.31 3.24 -9.09
CA MET A 31 -15.10 2.21 -8.07
C MET A 31 -14.51 2.82 -6.80
N ILE A 32 -14.84 2.24 -5.66
CA ILE A 32 -14.31 2.63 -4.35
C ILE A 32 -13.58 1.42 -3.80
N PHE A 33 -12.32 1.61 -3.39
CA PHE A 33 -11.52 0.55 -2.80
C PHE A 33 -11.25 0.83 -1.33
N LYS A 34 -11.17 -0.25 -0.55
CA LYS A 34 -10.71 -0.25 0.83
C LYS A 34 -9.66 -1.33 1.00
N VAL A 35 -8.44 -0.91 1.31
CA VAL A 35 -7.32 -1.81 1.54
C VAL A 35 -7.36 -2.27 3.00
N LYS A 36 -7.34 -3.59 3.21
CA LYS A 36 -7.13 -4.18 4.53
C LYS A 36 -5.73 -4.77 4.55
N CYS A 37 -4.92 -4.39 5.54
CA CYS A 37 -3.63 -4.99 5.76
C CYS A 37 -3.71 -5.91 6.99
N THR A 38 -3.17 -7.12 6.84
CA THR A 38 -3.13 -8.13 7.89
C THR A 38 -2.10 -7.80 8.97
N ASN A 39 -1.04 -7.08 8.62
CA ASN A 39 0.04 -6.70 9.52
C ASN A 39 0.31 -5.19 9.44
N ASN A 40 -0.43 -4.42 10.24
CA ASN A 40 -0.25 -2.97 10.34
C ASN A 40 0.95 -2.57 11.21
N THR A 41 1.61 -3.51 11.87
CA THR A 41 2.77 -3.25 12.74
C THR A 41 4.02 -3.03 11.90
N GLU A 42 4.23 -3.87 10.89
CA GLU A 42 5.40 -3.78 10.00
C GLU A 42 5.08 -3.10 8.66
N TYR A 43 3.81 -3.05 8.25
CA TYR A 43 3.42 -2.48 6.96
C TYR A 43 2.48 -1.30 7.14
N ARG A 44 2.77 -0.23 6.41
CA ARG A 44 1.95 0.96 6.31
C ARG A 44 1.45 1.10 4.89
N MET A 45 0.12 1.20 4.73
CA MET A 45 -0.54 1.32 3.44
C MET A 45 -1.06 2.75 3.28
N ASN A 46 -0.79 3.37 2.13
CA ASN A 46 -1.29 4.69 1.79
C ASN A 46 -1.65 4.75 0.29
N PRO A 47 -2.90 5.02 -0.10
CA PRO A 47 -4.08 5.30 0.74
C PRO A 47 -4.85 4.02 1.15
N VAL A 48 -5.47 4.04 2.34
CA VAL A 48 -6.30 2.90 2.84
C VAL A 48 -7.67 2.85 2.18
N TYR A 49 -8.19 4.00 1.77
CA TYR A 49 -9.45 4.13 1.05
C TYR A 49 -9.30 5.16 -0.05
N GLY A 50 -10.01 4.96 -1.15
CA GLY A 50 -9.95 5.88 -2.27
C GLY A 50 -11.02 5.59 -3.31
N PHE A 51 -11.08 6.50 -4.27
CA PHE A 51 -11.99 6.44 -5.41
C PHE A 51 -11.14 6.24 -6.66
N ILE A 52 -11.65 5.46 -7.60
CA ILE A 52 -11.04 5.28 -8.92
C ILE A 52 -12.12 5.65 -9.93
N ASP A 53 -11.87 6.74 -10.65
CA ASP A 53 -12.72 7.19 -11.75
C ASP A 53 -12.78 6.12 -12.87
N PRO A 54 -13.82 6.15 -13.70
CA PRO A 54 -13.96 5.22 -14.82
C PRO A 54 -12.81 5.37 -15.81
N ALA A 55 -12.26 4.25 -16.29
CA ALA A 55 -11.01 4.19 -17.06
C ALA A 55 -9.78 4.82 -16.37
N GLY A 56 -9.85 5.08 -15.06
CA GLY A 56 -8.80 5.71 -14.29
C GLY A 56 -7.85 4.73 -13.60
N ASN A 57 -6.80 5.29 -12.99
CA ASN A 57 -5.80 4.57 -12.23
C ASN A 57 -5.66 5.19 -10.84
N ALA A 58 -5.39 4.37 -9.83
CA ALA A 58 -5.03 4.80 -8.50
C ALA A 58 -3.73 4.15 -8.06
N THR A 59 -2.93 4.89 -7.31
CA THR A 59 -1.63 4.42 -6.82
C THR A 59 -1.74 4.07 -5.34
N LEU A 60 -1.29 2.87 -4.97
CA LEU A 60 -1.19 2.38 -3.60
C LEU A 60 0.26 2.19 -3.23
N GLU A 61 0.72 2.95 -2.24
CA GLU A 61 2.03 2.80 -1.63
C GLU A 61 1.96 1.86 -0.43
N VAL A 62 2.77 0.80 -0.49
CA VAL A 62 3.01 -0.14 0.60
C VAL A 62 4.41 0.13 1.13
N THR A 63 4.51 0.67 2.34
CA THR A 63 5.78 0.90 3.03
C THR A 63 5.98 -0.18 4.09
N ARG A 64 7.06 -0.95 3.99
CA ARG A 64 7.54 -1.79 5.09
C ARG A 64 8.44 -0.99 6.00
N LEU A 65 8.08 -0.93 7.27
CA LEU A 65 8.86 -0.35 8.33
C LEU A 65 9.92 -1.35 8.78
N TRP A 66 11.17 -0.89 8.86
CA TRP A 66 12.20 -1.65 9.55
C TRP A 66 12.01 -1.47 11.05
N VAL A 67 11.88 -2.56 11.80
CA VAL A 67 12.00 -2.49 13.25
C VAL A 67 13.49 -2.50 13.57
N SER A 68 14.13 -1.33 13.48
CA SER A 68 15.39 -1.13 14.19
C SER A 68 15.06 -1.16 15.67
N MET A 69 15.77 -2.01 16.37
CA MET A 69 15.85 -2.07 17.82
C MET A 69 15.82 -0.68 18.49
N ALA A 70 14.97 -0.55 19.51
CA ALA A 70 14.98 0.44 20.59
C ALA A 70 15.79 1.74 20.39
N VAL A 71 15.09 2.86 20.22
CA VAL A 71 15.63 4.15 20.69
C VAL A 71 15.57 4.14 22.22
N THR A 72 16.54 3.48 22.86
CA THR A 72 16.88 3.80 24.25
C THR A 72 17.42 5.22 24.26
N PHE A 73 16.62 6.16 24.76
CA PHE A 73 17.08 7.49 25.13
C PHE A 73 18.06 7.37 26.31
N PRO A 74 19.34 7.76 26.17
CA PRO A 74 20.17 7.97 27.35
C PRO A 74 19.91 9.37 27.89
N TRP A 75 19.24 9.44 29.04
CA TRP A 75 19.33 10.63 29.92
C TRP A 75 20.74 10.70 30.52
N PRO A 76 21.26 11.92 30.68
CA PRO A 76 21.59 12.38 32.04
C PRO A 76 20.69 13.52 32.50
#